data_AF-A0A9Y2JZH6-F1
#
_entry.id   AF-A0A9Y2JZH6-F1
#
_cell.length_a   1.000
_cell.length_b   1.000
_cell.length_c   1.000
_cell.angle_alpha   90.00
_cell.angle_beta   90.00
_cell.angle_gamma   90.00
#
_symmetry.space_group_name_H-M   'P 1'
#
loop_
_entity.id
_entity.type
_entity.pdbx_description
1 polymer ?
#
loop_
_entity_poly.entity_id
_entity_poly.type
_entity_poly.pdbx_seq_one_letter_code
_entity_poly.pdbx_strand_id
1 'polypeptide(L)'
;MKQDTAVMDGLGVRWAVGPGIEVTVEETGPGQSSPPVLVLAGAPFVLTLVPPQDQETWPACAAFLRQLRDHAEELAALLEARAGRRDGAQG
;
A
#
# COMPACT_ATOMS: atom_id res chain seq x y z
N MET A 1 0.02 -24.73 4.31
CA MET A 1 1.31 -24.10 3.93
C MET A 1 1.26 -22.67 4.44
N LYS A 2 2.08 -22.30 5.43
CA LYS A 2 2.12 -20.89 5.90
C LYS A 2 2.81 -20.09 4.79
N GLN A 3 2.09 -19.17 4.16
CA GLN A 3 2.70 -18.21 3.26
C GLN A 3 3.43 -17.19 4.13
N ASP A 4 4.76 -17.18 4.07
CA ASP A 4 5.56 -16.15 4.71
C ASP A 4 5.33 -14.85 3.94
N THR A 5 4.57 -13.94 4.56
CA THR A 5 4.10 -12.70 3.95
C THR A 5 5.20 -11.65 3.81
N ALA A 6 6.38 -11.82 4.42
CA ALA A 6 7.52 -10.97 4.11
C ALA A 6 8.87 -11.70 4.09
N VAL A 7 9.72 -11.29 3.15
CA VAL A 7 11.11 -11.70 3.04
C VAL A 7 11.97 -10.45 3.12
N MET A 8 12.90 -10.42 4.06
CA MET A 8 13.93 -9.38 4.12
C MET A 8 15.06 -9.81 3.17
N ASP A 9 15.35 -9.00 2.16
CA ASP A 9 16.60 -9.10 1.42
C ASP A 9 17.44 -7.83 1.66
N GLY A 10 18.70 -7.85 1.23
CA GLY A 10 19.65 -6.74 1.44
C GLY A 10 19.23 -5.40 0.82
N LEU A 11 18.04 -5.28 0.23
CA LEU A 11 17.45 -4.08 -0.35
C LEU A 11 16.24 -3.56 0.45
N GLY A 12 15.68 -4.34 1.39
CA GLY A 12 14.55 -3.93 2.23
C GLY A 12 13.60 -5.07 2.62
N VAL A 13 12.42 -4.70 3.10
CA VAL A 13 11.33 -5.65 3.41
C VAL A 13 10.44 -5.78 2.17
N ARG A 14 10.42 -6.96 1.55
CA ARG A 14 9.41 -7.29 0.53
C ARG A 14 8.20 -7.88 1.21
N TRP A 15 7.07 -7.18 1.13
CA TRP A 15 5.79 -7.62 1.69
C TRP A 15 4.86 -8.10 0.58
N ALA A 16 4.40 -9.35 0.68
CA ALA A 16 3.46 -9.96 -0.24
C ALA A 16 2.03 -9.64 0.20
N VAL A 17 1.27 -8.95 -0.66
CA VAL A 17 -0.14 -8.62 -0.40
C VAL A 17 -0.98 -9.89 -0.55
N GLY A 18 -1.62 -10.29 0.54
CA GLY A 18 -2.55 -11.41 0.61
C GLY A 18 -3.97 -10.97 1.02
N PRO A 19 -4.94 -11.90 1.07
CA PRO A 19 -6.35 -11.60 1.33
C PRO A 19 -6.65 -11.08 2.75
N GLY A 20 -5.68 -11.13 3.66
CA GLY A 20 -5.79 -10.60 5.03
C GLY A 20 -5.08 -9.27 5.24
N ILE A 21 -4.75 -8.55 4.16
CA ILE A 21 -4.17 -7.21 4.24
C ILE A 21 -5.28 -6.17 4.09
N GLU A 22 -5.36 -5.24 5.03
CA GLU A 22 -6.29 -4.12 5.02
C GLU A 22 -5.53 -2.80 4.80
N VAL A 23 -6.19 -1.85 4.14
CA VAL A 23 -5.70 -0.48 3.93
C VAL A 23 -6.72 0.50 4.48
N THR A 24 -6.33 1.31 5.46
CA THR A 24 -7.21 2.24 6.17
C THR A 24 -6.57 3.62 6.33
N VAL A 25 -7.40 4.66 6.44
CA VAL A 25 -6.96 6.00 6.86
C VAL A 25 -7.38 6.19 8.31
N GLU A 26 -6.43 6.53 9.18
CA GLU A 26 -6.70 6.80 10.60
C GLU A 26 -6.56 8.29 10.90
N GLU A 27 -7.63 8.87 11.46
CA GLU A 27 -7.62 10.24 11.98
C GLU A 27 -6.89 10.26 13.33
N THR A 28 -5.80 11.03 13.42
CA THR A 28 -4.97 11.08 14.64
C THR A 28 -5.35 12.23 15.58
N GLY A 29 -6.31 13.07 15.20
CA GLY A 29 -6.87 14.15 16.00
C GLY A 29 -7.47 15.26 15.11
N PRO A 30 -8.30 16.16 15.68
CA PRO A 30 -8.96 17.22 14.90
C PRO A 30 -8.05 18.42 14.58
N GLY A 31 -6.82 18.42 15.09
CA GLY A 31 -5.91 19.57 15.07
C GLY A 31 -4.86 19.49 14.00
N GLN A 32 -4.38 20.65 13.57
CA GLN A 32 -3.27 20.81 12.61
C GLN A 32 -1.95 20.14 13.03
N SER A 33 -1.78 19.83 14.32
CA SER A 33 -0.63 19.09 14.87
C SER A 33 -0.81 17.57 14.87
N SER A 34 -1.93 17.07 14.34
CA SER A 34 -2.30 15.65 14.35
C SER A 34 -2.79 15.22 12.96
N PRO A 35 -1.88 15.04 11.98
CA PRO A 35 -2.27 14.71 10.62
C PRO A 35 -2.79 13.26 10.51
N PRO A 36 -3.77 12.98 9.64
CA PRO A 36 -4.24 11.63 9.40
C PRO A 36 -3.13 10.77 8.77
N VAL A 37 -3.15 9.47 9.04
CA VAL A 37 -2.15 8.51 8.56
C VAL A 37 -2.79 7.44 7.69
N LEU A 38 -2.05 6.92 6.71
CA LEU A 38 -2.46 5.75 5.93
C LEU A 38 -1.81 4.50 6.53
N VAL A 39 -2.61 3.51 6.90
CA VAL A 39 -2.17 2.25 7.50
C VAL A 39 -2.42 1.12 6.52
N LEU A 40 -1.40 0.30 6.29
CA LEU A 40 -1.52 -0.97 5.62
C LEU A 40 -1.18 -2.05 6.65
N ALA A 41 -2.15 -2.88 7.01
CA ALA A 41 -2.01 -3.85 8.09
C ALA A 41 -2.30 -5.26 7.61
N GLY A 42 -1.42 -6.20 7.96
CA GLY A 42 -1.77 -7.61 7.96
C GLY A 42 -0.63 -8.49 8.46
N ALA A 43 -1.00 -9.54 9.19
CA ALA A 43 -0.05 -10.27 10.02
C ALA A 43 1.16 -10.80 9.21
N PRO A 44 2.40 -10.63 9.69
CA PRO A 44 2.81 -10.01 10.96
C PRO A 44 3.28 -8.53 10.83
N PHE A 45 2.98 -7.82 9.74
CA PHE A 45 3.52 -6.50 9.46
C PHE A 45 2.44 -5.41 9.41
N VAL A 46 2.79 -4.23 9.92
CA VAL A 46 2.01 -3.00 9.79
C VAL A 46 2.92 -1.94 9.22
N LEU A 47 2.48 -1.29 8.14
CA LEU A 47 3.13 -0.13 7.55
C LEU A 47 2.24 1.09 7.77
N THR A 48 2.77 2.11 8.43
CA THR A 48 2.09 3.39 8.62
C THR A 48 2.83 4.49 7.85
N LEU A 49 2.14 5.13 6.92
CA LEU A 49 2.61 6.31 6.21
C LEU A 49 2.13 7.55 6.96
N VAL A 50 3.08 8.28 7.55
CA VAL A 50 2.83 9.49 8.33
C VAL A 50 3.20 10.71 7.50
N PRO A 51 2.31 11.73 7.38
CA PRO A 51 2.68 12.99 6.75
C PRO A 51 3.85 13.67 7.47
N PRO A 52 4.70 14.40 6.75
CA PRO A 52 5.78 15.16 7.36
C PRO A 52 5.24 16.19 8.36
N GLN A 53 6.02 16.48 9.42
CA GLN A 53 5.61 17.43 10.45
C GLN A 53 5.47 18.87 9.92
N ASP A 54 6.25 19.21 8.89
CA ASP A 54 6.18 20.51 8.23
C ASP A 54 5.03 20.57 7.22
N GLN A 55 4.07 21.45 7.48
CA GLN A 55 2.86 21.62 6.66
C GLN A 55 3.14 22.13 5.25
N GLU A 56 4.20 22.91 5.05
CA GLU A 56 4.54 23.43 3.73
C GLU A 56 4.92 22.30 2.76
N THR A 57 5.29 21.12 3.29
CA THR A 57 5.61 19.92 2.50
C THR A 57 4.42 19.00 2.26
N TRP A 58 3.25 19.27 2.85
CA TRP A 58 2.05 18.44 2.69
C TRP A 58 1.55 18.34 1.25
N PRO A 59 1.59 19.39 0.41
CA PRO A 59 1.22 19.25 -1.00
C PRO A 59 2.06 18.20 -1.74
N ALA A 60 3.36 18.08 -1.42
CA ALA A 60 4.23 17.06 -1.99
C ALA A 60 3.88 15.66 -1.46
N CYS A 61 3.57 15.53 -0.16
CA CYS A 61 3.06 14.29 0.42
C CYS A 61 1.75 13.85 -0.26
N ALA A 62 0.82 14.78 -0.49
CA ALA A 62 -0.43 14.50 -1.20
C ALA A 62 -0.19 14.12 -2.67
N ALA A 63 0.81 14.70 -3.35
CA ALA A 63 1.20 14.30 -4.70
C ALA A 63 1.73 12.86 -4.71
N PHE A 64 2.62 12.50 -3.77
CA PHE A 64 3.12 11.14 -3.61
C PHE A 64 1.99 10.12 -3.38
N LEU A 65 1.04 10.43 -2.48
CA LEU A 65 -0.10 9.52 -2.21
C LEU A 65 -0.97 9.28 -3.45
N ARG A 66 -1.16 10.30 -4.30
CA ARG A 66 -1.87 10.14 -5.58
C ARG A 66 -1.08 9.25 -6.54
N GLN A 67 0.23 9.45 -6.66
CA GLN A 67 1.09 8.58 -7.48
C GLN A 67 1.04 7.13 -7.00
N LEU A 68 1.07 6.91 -5.68
CA LEU A 68 0.94 5.58 -5.09
C LEU A 68 -0.37 4.91 -5.51
N ARG A 69 -1.51 5.62 -5.42
CA ARG A 69 -2.81 5.13 -5.89
C ARG A 69 -2.78 4.80 -7.37
N ASP A 70 -2.28 5.71 -8.21
CA ASP A 70 -2.31 5.54 -9.66
C ASP A 70 -1.44 4.35 -10.10
N HIS A 71 -0.29 4.13 -9.48
CA HIS A 71 0.55 2.96 -9.74
C HIS A 71 -0.01 1.65 -9.17
N ALA A 72 -0.73 1.70 -8.03
CA ALA A 72 -1.43 0.53 -7.51
C ALA A 72 -2.55 0.08 -8.46
N GLU A 73 -3.29 1.03 -9.04
CA GLU A 73 -4.31 0.76 -10.07
C GLU A 73 -3.68 0.14 -11.34
N GLU A 74 -2.56 0.70 -11.81
CA GLU A 74 -1.82 0.14 -12.95
C GLU A 74 -1.37 -1.31 -12.67
N LEU A 75 -0.85 -1.58 -11.48
CA LEU A 75 -0.47 -2.94 -11.07
C LEU A 75 -1.68 -3.89 -11.03
N ALA A 76 -2.82 -3.44 -10.51
CA ALA A 76 -4.06 -4.24 -10.49
C ALA A 76 -4.49 -4.63 -11.91
N ALA A 77 -4.57 -3.66 -12.83
CA ALA A 77 -4.91 -3.91 -14.22
C ALA A 77 -3.94 -4.90 -14.90
N LEU A 78 -2.64 -4.78 -14.61
CA LEU A 78 -1.61 -5.68 -15.11
C LEU A 78 -1.75 -7.12 -14.57
N LEU A 79 -2.21 -7.30 -13.33
CA LEU A 79 -2.47 -8.60 -12.72
C LEU A 79 -3.74 -9.22 -13.31
N GLU A 80 -4.83 -8.47 -13.42
CA GLU A 80 -6.10 -8.91 -14.01
C GLU A 80 -5.92 -9.33 -15.47
N ALA A 81 -5.24 -8.53 -16.28
CA ALA A 81 -4.96 -8.86 -17.67
C ALA A 81 -4.12 -10.14 -17.82
N ARG A 82 -3.26 -10.46 -16.85
CA ARG A 82 -2.48 -11.72 -16.84
C ARG A 82 -3.32 -12.91 -16.37
N ALA A 83 -4.21 -12.71 -15.40
CA ALA A 83 -5.13 -13.72 -14.93
C ALA A 83 -6.12 -14.13 -16.05
N GLY A 84 -6.77 -13.17 -16.70
CA GLY A 84 -7.73 -13.43 -17.78
C GLY A 84 -7.11 -14.10 -19.02
N ARG A 85 -5.82 -13.87 -19.30
CA ARG A 85 -5.10 -14.59 -20.37
C ARG A 85 -4.88 -16.07 -20.08
N ARG A 86 -4.83 -16.50 -18.81
CA ARG A 86 -4.72 -17.93 -18.48
C ARG A 86 -6.04 -18.68 -18.70
N ASP A 87 -7.17 -18.00 -18.51
CA ASP A 87 -8.49 -18.61 -18.70
C ASP A 87 -8.85 -18.78 -20.19
N GLY A 88 -8.29 -17.94 -21.07
CA GLY A 88 -8.50 -18.03 -22.53
C GLY A 88 -7.59 -19.01 -23.29
N ALA A 89 -6.61 -19.62 -22.64
CA ALA A 89 -5.63 -20.52 -23.28
C ALA A 89 -5.93 -22.03 -23.06
N GLN A 90 -7.11 -22.37 -22.54
CA GLN A 90 -7.59 -23.76 -22.36
C GLN A 90 -8.86 -24.07 -23.19
N GLY A 91 -9.15 -23.28 -24.21
CA GLY A 91 -10.26 -23.50 -25.16
C GLY A 91 -9.79 -23.99 -26.51
#